data_AF-A0A7V9HMU3-F1
#
_entry.id   AF-A0A7V9HMU3-F1
#
_cell.length_a   1.000
_cell.length_b   1.000
_cell.length_c   1.000
_cell.angle_alpha   90.00
_cell.angle_beta   90.00
_cell.angle_gamma   90.00
#
_symmetry.space_group_name_H-M   'P 1'
#
loop_
_entity.id
_entity.type
_entity.pdbx_description
1 polymer ?
#
loop_
_entity_poly.entity_id
_entity_poly.type
_entity_poly.pdbx_seq_one_letter_code
_entity_poly.pdbx_strand_id
1 'polypeptide(L)'
;MAGLVLLTGCVDDEAERQFANDPRQSAALPTTIPTWPVPSPRAASPAASPVSAEQLLRTRGAAGRFYFLGAGNVWTLAPNDGGLSSVFVPPAGASIRAIASSPSGNRVAAIVARPIDGAETADLVVLTLSGEEIHRFEGIDGLAPESAVEVVSLDWSPQGDNLLVA
;
A
#
# COMPACT_ATOMS: atom_id res chain seq x y z
N MET A 1 38.32 -76.14 61.86
CA MET A 1 37.94 -75.26 62.98
C MET A 1 38.76 -74.00 62.92
N ALA A 2 38.24 -72.94 63.55
CA ALA A 2 38.81 -71.61 63.70
C ALA A 2 38.59 -70.67 62.51
N GLY A 3 37.43 -70.00 62.56
CA GLY A 3 37.33 -68.63 62.06
C GLY A 3 37.75 -67.63 63.13
N LEU A 4 38.13 -66.42 62.73
CA LEU A 4 38.02 -65.18 63.51
C LEU A 4 38.20 -63.98 62.57
N VAL A 5 37.12 -63.28 62.22
CA VAL A 5 36.71 -61.92 62.68
C VAL A 5 37.52 -60.76 62.08
N LEU A 6 36.88 -60.13 61.08
CA LEU A 6 36.64 -58.70 60.84
C LEU A 6 37.55 -57.65 61.50
N LEU A 7 38.08 -56.76 60.67
CA LEU A 7 37.96 -55.29 60.81
C LEU A 7 38.08 -54.65 59.42
N THR A 8 36.92 -54.36 58.81
CA THR A 8 36.80 -53.55 57.59
C THR A 8 36.74 -52.08 57.99
N GLY A 9 37.82 -51.33 57.78
CA GLY A 9 37.77 -49.88 57.68
C GLY A 9 37.64 -49.51 56.22
N CYS A 10 36.42 -49.29 55.72
CA CYS A 10 36.24 -48.56 54.48
C CYS A 10 36.60 -47.09 54.78
N VAL A 11 37.79 -46.68 54.38
CA VAL A 11 38.02 -45.26 54.07
C VAL A 11 37.08 -44.97 52.91
N ASP A 12 36.07 -44.15 53.18
CA ASP A 12 35.31 -43.45 52.16
C ASP A 12 36.33 -42.54 51.47
N ASP A 13 36.85 -42.98 50.33
CA ASP A 13 37.67 -42.14 49.48
C ASP A 13 36.68 -41.13 48.88
N GLU A 14 36.75 -39.87 49.33
CA GLU A 14 36.03 -38.73 48.76
C GLU A 14 36.57 -38.44 47.35
N ALA A 15 36.49 -39.44 46.47
CA ALA A 15 36.64 -39.27 45.04
C ALA A 15 35.42 -38.46 44.57
N GLU A 16 35.60 -37.15 44.49
CA GLU A 16 34.65 -36.21 43.92
C GLU A 16 34.03 -36.80 42.64
N ARG A 17 32.71 -36.96 42.66
CA ARG A 17 31.94 -37.39 41.49
C ARG A 17 32.01 -36.28 40.45
N GLN A 18 32.97 -36.38 39.54
CA GLN A 18 33.12 -35.42 38.46
C GLN A 18 32.06 -35.69 37.39
N PHE A 19 31.18 -34.72 37.14
CA PHE A 19 30.15 -34.85 36.12
C PHE A 19 30.77 -34.61 34.74
N ALA A 20 30.17 -35.15 33.68
CA ALA A 20 30.67 -35.02 32.30
C ALA A 20 30.81 -33.58 31.78
N ASN A 21 30.33 -32.59 32.54
CA ASN A 21 30.40 -31.17 32.22
C ASN A 21 31.50 -30.40 32.99
N ASP A 22 32.30 -31.07 33.82
CA ASP A 22 33.41 -30.39 34.50
C ASP A 22 34.57 -30.12 33.52
N PRO A 23 35.03 -28.87 33.41
CA PRO A 23 36.09 -28.50 32.49
C PRO A 23 37.44 -29.07 32.97
N ARG A 24 38.07 -29.89 32.14
CA ARG A 24 39.44 -30.37 32.38
C ARG A 24 40.42 -29.20 32.37
N GLN A 25 41.21 -29.03 33.44
CA GLN A 25 42.35 -28.10 33.42
C GLN A 25 43.35 -28.53 32.36
N SER A 26 43.41 -27.79 31.25
CA SER A 26 44.38 -27.99 30.19
C SER A 26 45.60 -27.12 30.47
N ALA A 27 46.78 -27.72 30.52
CA ALA A 27 48.04 -26.98 30.64
C ALA A 27 48.19 -25.99 29.46
N ALA A 28 48.50 -24.73 29.77
CA ALA A 28 48.63 -23.68 28.77
C ALA A 28 49.92 -23.87 27.94
N LEU A 29 49.77 -24.20 26.66
CA LEU A 29 50.83 -24.03 25.66
C LEU A 29 50.84 -22.57 25.18
N PRO A 30 52.00 -21.97 24.86
CA PRO A 30 52.05 -20.61 24.37
C PRO A 30 51.37 -20.50 23.00
N THR A 31 50.20 -19.87 22.97
CA THR A 31 49.46 -19.57 21.74
C THR A 31 50.14 -18.41 21.01
N THR A 32 50.71 -18.66 19.84
CA THR A 32 51.04 -17.61 18.87
C THR A 32 49.75 -16.94 18.42
N ILE A 33 49.57 -15.66 18.76
CA ILE A 33 48.39 -14.88 18.38
C ILE A 33 48.50 -14.53 16.89
N PRO A 34 47.61 -15.00 16.01
CA PRO A 34 47.54 -14.47 14.66
C PRO A 34 47.08 -13.00 14.73
N THR A 35 47.92 -12.07 14.29
CA THR A 35 47.52 -10.67 14.13
C THR A 35 46.57 -10.58 12.93
N TRP A 36 45.26 -10.59 13.19
CA TRP A 36 44.28 -10.26 12.16
C TRP A 36 44.33 -8.75 11.87
N PRO A 37 44.31 -8.32 10.60
CA PRO A 37 44.16 -6.92 10.27
C PRO A 37 42.82 -6.43 10.81
N VAL A 38 42.86 -5.45 11.71
CA VAL A 38 41.66 -4.77 12.21
C VAL A 38 41.04 -4.03 11.01
N PRO A 39 39.80 -4.34 10.59
CA PRO A 39 39.14 -3.58 9.55
C PRO A 39 38.98 -2.14 10.05
N SER A 40 39.62 -1.21 9.35
CA SER A 40 39.43 0.22 9.61
C SER A 40 37.95 0.55 9.41
N PRO A 41 37.27 1.23 10.34
CA PRO A 41 35.86 1.60 10.17
C PRO A 41 35.76 2.47 8.92
N ARG A 42 35.20 1.89 7.84
CA ARG A 42 34.84 2.64 6.65
C ARG A 42 33.74 3.60 7.09
N ALA A 43 33.93 4.90 6.86
CA ALA A 43 32.90 5.89 7.09
C ALA A 43 31.61 5.39 6.42
N ALA A 44 30.55 5.23 7.22
CA ALA A 44 29.25 4.86 6.71
C ALA A 44 28.87 5.90 5.66
N SER A 45 28.59 5.47 4.44
CA SER A 45 27.97 6.35 3.45
C SER A 45 26.69 6.91 4.09
N PRO A 46 26.40 8.22 3.95
CA PRO A 46 25.20 8.79 4.54
C PRO A 46 24.00 7.95 4.10
N ALA A 47 23.23 7.48 5.09
CA ALA A 47 21.99 6.76 4.81
C ALA A 47 21.14 7.65 3.89
N ALA A 48 20.71 7.10 2.76
CA ALA A 48 19.80 7.80 1.87
C ALA A 48 18.62 8.31 2.70
N SER A 49 18.33 9.62 2.62
CA SER A 49 17.23 10.22 3.37
C SER A 49 15.94 9.45 3.09
N PRO A 50 15.12 9.16 4.11
CA PRO A 50 13.89 8.42 3.91
C PRO A 50 12.98 9.17 2.94
N VAL A 51 12.62 8.48 1.85
CA VAL A 51 11.64 8.98 0.88
C VAL A 51 10.29 9.07 1.58
N SER A 52 9.59 10.20 1.46
CA SER A 52 8.28 10.36 2.12
C SER A 52 7.26 9.37 1.53
N ALA A 53 6.27 8.96 2.33
CA ALA A 53 5.19 8.09 1.86
C ALA A 53 4.46 8.70 0.64
N GLU A 54 4.28 10.02 0.64
CA GLU A 54 3.73 10.75 -0.49
C GLU A 54 4.59 10.60 -1.76
N GLN A 55 5.91 10.73 -1.64
CA GLN A 55 6.82 10.59 -2.75
C GLN A 55 6.84 9.13 -3.27
N LEU A 56 6.72 8.15 -2.38
CA LEU A 56 6.51 6.74 -2.78
C LEU A 56 5.20 6.54 -3.53
N LEU A 57 4.10 7.14 -3.08
CA LEU A 57 2.79 7.08 -3.74
C LEU A 57 2.83 7.73 -5.12
N ARG A 58 3.43 8.92 -5.24
CA ARG A 58 3.62 9.60 -6.53
C ARG A 58 4.48 8.78 -7.49
N THR A 59 5.58 8.17 -7.02
CA THR A 59 6.42 7.29 -7.88
C THR A 59 5.71 6.01 -8.31
N ARG A 60 4.66 5.59 -7.58
CA ARG A 60 3.80 4.45 -7.95
C ARG A 60 2.57 4.87 -8.76
N GLY A 61 2.50 6.14 -9.19
CA GLY A 61 1.41 6.64 -10.03
C GLY A 61 0.09 6.84 -9.27
N ALA A 62 0.11 6.93 -7.93
CA ALA A 62 -1.10 7.31 -7.21
C ALA A 62 -1.56 8.70 -7.67
N ALA A 63 -2.84 8.81 -8.06
CA ALA A 63 -3.41 10.07 -8.51
C ALA A 63 -3.17 11.14 -7.44
N GLY A 64 -2.62 12.27 -7.85
CA GLY A 64 -2.32 13.39 -6.95
C GLY A 64 -3.56 14.08 -6.40
N ARG A 65 -4.78 13.60 -6.70
CA ARG A 65 -6.08 14.15 -6.30
C ARG A 65 -7.13 13.04 -6.29
N PHE A 66 -8.14 13.21 -5.45
CA PHE A 66 -9.30 12.34 -5.41
C PHE A 66 -10.55 13.12 -5.80
N TYR A 67 -11.45 12.45 -6.53
CA TYR A 67 -12.77 12.98 -6.88
C TYR A 67 -13.85 12.14 -6.20
N PHE A 68 -14.93 12.79 -5.79
CA PHE A 68 -16.04 12.11 -5.11
C PHE A 68 -17.36 12.84 -5.37
N LEU A 69 -18.46 12.13 -5.15
CA LEU A 69 -19.80 12.70 -5.21
C LEU A 69 -20.22 13.22 -3.84
N GLY A 70 -20.71 14.46 -3.80
CA GLY A 70 -21.20 15.12 -2.59
C GLY A 70 -22.40 15.99 -2.92
N ALA A 71 -23.55 15.70 -2.31
CA ALA A 71 -24.82 16.40 -2.55
C ALA A 71 -25.21 16.50 -4.04
N GLY A 72 -24.92 15.44 -4.82
CA GLY A 72 -25.22 15.39 -6.26
C GLY A 72 -24.19 16.08 -7.17
N ASN A 73 -23.12 16.64 -6.61
CA ASN A 73 -22.06 17.34 -7.35
C ASN A 73 -20.76 16.54 -7.34
N VAL A 74 -19.88 16.80 -8.32
CA VAL A 74 -18.50 16.31 -8.30
C VAL A 74 -17.63 17.28 -7.53
N TRP A 75 -16.93 16.75 -6.53
CA TRP A 75 -15.95 17.46 -5.73
C TRP A 75 -14.56 16.87 -5.93
N THR A 76 -13.54 17.69 -5.69
CA THR A 76 -12.15 17.25 -5.62
C THR A 76 -11.50 17.72 -4.33
N LEU A 77 -10.57 16.92 -3.82
CA LEU A 77 -9.70 17.26 -2.71
C LEU A 77 -8.24 17.14 -3.17
N ALA A 78 -7.46 18.20 -3.00
CA ALA A 78 -6.01 18.12 -3.16
C ALA A 78 -5.32 17.66 -1.86
N PRO A 79 -4.29 16.79 -1.96
CA PRO A 79 -3.62 16.21 -0.81
C PRO A 79 -2.75 17.23 -0.05
N ASN A 80 -2.27 18.30 -0.72
CA ASN A 80 -1.25 19.19 -0.15
C ASN A 80 -1.79 20.48 0.45
N ASP A 81 -2.93 20.96 -0.02
CA ASP A 81 -3.59 22.18 0.47
C ASP A 81 -4.87 21.88 1.25
N GLY A 82 -5.33 20.61 1.24
CA GLY A 82 -6.61 20.20 1.84
C GLY A 82 -7.81 20.92 1.21
N GLY A 83 -7.63 21.54 0.04
CA GLY A 83 -8.61 22.38 -0.60
C GLY A 83 -9.74 21.53 -1.18
N LEU A 84 -10.90 21.57 -0.53
CA LEU A 84 -12.14 21.06 -1.09
C LEU A 84 -12.62 22.05 -2.16
N SER A 85 -12.92 21.57 -3.36
CA SER A 85 -13.42 22.40 -4.46
C SER A 85 -14.49 21.68 -5.26
N SER A 86 -15.54 22.40 -5.64
CA SER A 86 -16.57 21.89 -6.55
C SER A 86 -16.00 21.90 -7.97
N VAL A 87 -16.10 20.77 -8.64
CA VAL A 87 -15.65 20.60 -10.04
C VAL A 87 -16.85 20.71 -10.96
N PHE A 88 -17.97 20.09 -10.62
CA PHE A 88 -19.12 20.02 -11.51
C PHE A 88 -20.42 19.93 -10.76
N VAL A 89 -21.38 20.75 -11.17
CA VAL A 89 -22.76 20.73 -10.72
C VAL A 89 -23.60 20.33 -11.93
N PRO A 90 -24.34 19.21 -11.89
CA PRO A 90 -25.15 18.80 -13.02
C PRO A 90 -26.25 19.84 -13.29
N PRO A 91 -26.70 19.98 -14.54
CA PRO A 91 -27.85 20.83 -14.87
C PRO A 91 -29.07 20.48 -14.02
N ALA A 92 -29.98 21.45 -13.84
CA ALA A 92 -31.20 21.23 -13.06
C ALA A 92 -32.01 20.04 -13.61
N GLY A 93 -32.39 19.13 -12.71
CA GLY A 93 -33.11 17.90 -13.06
C GLY A 93 -32.23 16.76 -13.56
N ALA A 94 -30.94 16.99 -13.80
CA ALA A 94 -29.97 15.93 -14.09
C ALA A 94 -29.35 15.36 -12.81
N SER A 95 -28.86 14.13 -12.89
CA SER A 95 -28.20 13.41 -11.81
C SER A 95 -26.90 12.78 -12.29
N ILE A 96 -25.93 12.62 -11.39
CA ILE A 96 -24.66 11.94 -11.70
C ILE A 96 -24.78 10.48 -11.29
N ARG A 97 -24.57 9.57 -12.24
CA ARG A 97 -24.68 8.11 -12.04
C ARG A 97 -23.34 7.48 -11.68
N ALA A 98 -22.27 7.91 -12.34
CA ALA A 98 -20.92 7.39 -12.11
C ALA A 98 -19.88 8.49 -12.32
N ILE A 99 -18.73 8.34 -11.65
CA ILE A 99 -17.53 9.16 -11.89
C ILE A 99 -16.29 8.28 -11.95
N ALA A 100 -15.30 8.69 -12.72
CA ALA A 100 -14.00 8.04 -12.79
C ALA A 100 -12.89 9.08 -12.90
N SER A 101 -11.89 8.96 -12.03
CA SER A 101 -10.72 9.84 -12.05
C SER A 101 -9.72 9.34 -13.09
N SER A 102 -9.22 10.23 -13.94
CA SER A 102 -8.15 9.87 -14.87
C SER A 102 -6.89 9.43 -14.11
N PRO A 103 -6.03 8.57 -14.70
CA PRO A 103 -4.80 8.11 -14.05
C PRO A 103 -3.86 9.24 -13.63
N SER A 104 -3.82 10.32 -14.42
CA SER A 104 -3.06 11.55 -14.12
C SER A 104 -3.67 12.39 -12.99
N GLY A 105 -4.94 12.17 -12.62
CA GLY A 105 -5.68 12.92 -11.62
C GLY A 105 -6.11 14.34 -12.05
N ASN A 106 -5.77 14.76 -13.28
CA ASN A 106 -6.06 16.11 -13.80
C ASN A 106 -7.40 16.23 -14.56
N ARG A 107 -8.11 15.10 -14.71
CA ARG A 107 -9.41 15.02 -15.36
C ARG A 107 -10.31 14.05 -14.58
N VAL A 108 -11.61 14.28 -14.68
CA VAL A 108 -12.66 13.38 -14.19
C VAL A 108 -13.68 13.18 -15.29
N ALA A 109 -14.11 11.94 -15.48
CA ALA A 109 -15.24 11.62 -16.33
C ALA A 109 -16.46 11.38 -15.45
N ALA A 110 -17.64 11.79 -15.92
CA ALA A 110 -18.90 11.62 -15.21
C ALA A 110 -20.01 11.20 -16.18
N ILE A 111 -20.88 10.31 -15.73
CA ILE A 111 -22.10 9.96 -16.45
C ILE A 111 -23.24 10.77 -15.86
N VAL A 112 -23.86 11.60 -16.69
CA VAL A 112 -24.89 12.55 -16.30
C VAL A 112 -26.20 12.12 -16.95
N ALA A 113 -27.13 11.64 -16.14
CA ALA A 113 -28.46 11.24 -16.57
C ALA A 113 -29.44 12.40 -16.44
N ARG A 114 -30.26 12.61 -17.46
CA ARG A 114 -31.23 13.71 -17.58
C ARG A 114 -32.53 13.20 -18.18
N PRO A 115 -33.69 13.59 -17.64
CA PRO A 115 -34.96 13.28 -18.26
C PRO A 115 -35.18 14.16 -19.51
N ILE A 116 -35.41 13.55 -20.67
CA ILE A 116 -35.79 14.20 -21.92
C ILE A 116 -37.05 13.52 -22.43
N ASP A 117 -38.14 14.28 -22.61
CA ASP A 117 -39.41 13.78 -23.15
C ASP A 117 -39.98 12.53 -22.46
N GLY A 118 -39.70 12.38 -21.16
CA GLY A 118 -40.16 11.25 -20.34
C GLY A 118 -39.28 10.01 -20.41
N ALA A 119 -38.22 10.02 -21.23
CA ALA A 119 -37.14 9.03 -21.22
C ALA A 119 -35.94 9.57 -20.44
N GLU A 120 -35.19 8.69 -19.77
CA GLU A 120 -33.89 9.04 -19.22
C GLU A 120 -32.84 8.95 -20.33
N THR A 121 -31.99 9.97 -20.42
CA THR A 121 -30.85 10.04 -21.34
C THR A 121 -29.58 10.33 -20.56
N ALA A 122 -28.51 9.61 -20.85
CA ALA A 122 -27.23 9.74 -20.19
C ALA A 122 -26.18 10.26 -21.16
N ASP A 123 -25.43 11.25 -20.69
CA ASP A 123 -24.28 11.80 -21.37
C ASP A 123 -23.01 11.41 -20.60
N LEU A 124 -21.94 11.08 -21.31
CA LEU A 124 -20.59 11.02 -20.75
C LEU A 124 -19.93 12.39 -20.90
N VAL A 125 -19.58 13.03 -19.79
CA VAL A 125 -18.82 14.28 -19.79
C VAL A 125 -17.43 14.06 -19.23
N VAL A 126 -16.44 14.69 -19.84
CA VAL A 126 -15.05 14.71 -19.34
C VAL A 126 -14.69 16.13 -18.99
N LEU A 127 -14.24 16.31 -17.75
CA LEU A 127 -14.01 17.61 -17.13
C LEU A 127 -12.55 17.75 -16.71
N THR A 128 -12.02 18.96 -16.78
CA THR A 128 -10.72 19.32 -16.19
C THR A 128 -10.83 19.54 -14.67
N LEU A 129 -9.69 19.80 -14.04
CA LEU A 129 -9.60 20.20 -12.63
C LEU A 129 -10.43 21.43 -12.26
N SER A 130 -10.62 22.37 -13.18
CA SER A 130 -11.39 23.60 -12.95
C SER A 130 -12.88 23.41 -13.21
N GLY A 131 -13.31 22.23 -13.65
CA GLY A 131 -14.69 21.97 -14.07
C GLY A 131 -14.98 22.35 -15.51
N GLU A 132 -13.96 22.67 -16.31
CA GLU A 132 -14.13 22.92 -17.73
C GLU A 132 -14.44 21.59 -18.45
N GLU A 133 -15.51 21.57 -19.23
CA GLU A 133 -15.86 20.44 -20.08
C GLU A 133 -14.95 20.41 -21.31
N ILE A 134 -14.21 19.31 -21.48
CA ILE A 134 -13.33 19.09 -22.65
C ILE A 134 -13.94 18.15 -23.68
N HIS A 135 -14.79 17.22 -23.24
CA HIS A 135 -15.51 16.31 -24.11
C HIS A 135 -16.89 16.01 -23.54
N ARG A 136 -17.86 15.82 -24.46
CA ARG A 136 -19.19 15.31 -24.18
C ARG A 136 -19.58 14.30 -25.25
N PHE A 137 -20.10 13.17 -24.81
CA PHE A 137 -20.69 12.14 -25.66
C PHE A 137 -22.14 11.98 -25.23
N GLU A 138 -23.06 12.33 -26.11
CA GLU A 138 -24.50 12.31 -25.83
C GLU A 138 -25.10 10.92 -26.09
N GLY A 139 -26.11 10.55 -25.31
CA GLY A 139 -26.93 9.36 -25.57
C GLY A 139 -26.17 8.04 -25.43
N ILE A 140 -25.43 7.87 -24.34
CA ILE A 140 -24.69 6.64 -24.03
C ILE A 140 -25.56 5.52 -23.44
N ASP A 141 -26.87 5.75 -23.30
CA ASP A 141 -27.85 4.83 -22.71
C ASP A 141 -27.91 3.46 -23.42
N GLY A 142 -27.70 3.46 -24.73
CA GLY A 142 -27.71 2.24 -25.55
C GLY A 142 -26.47 1.35 -25.40
N LEU A 143 -25.49 1.75 -24.58
CA LEU A 143 -24.27 0.98 -24.33
C LEU A 143 -24.45 -0.02 -23.18
N ALA A 144 -25.41 0.21 -22.27
CA ALA A 144 -25.71 -0.70 -21.18
C ALA A 144 -26.77 -1.74 -21.61
N PRO A 145 -26.66 -3.01 -21.18
CA PRO A 145 -27.67 -4.02 -21.50
C PRO A 145 -29.01 -3.72 -20.80
N GLU A 146 -30.12 -3.76 -21.55
CA GLU A 146 -31.51 -3.44 -21.13
C GLU A 146 -32.03 -4.13 -19.85
N SER A 147 -31.30 -5.11 -19.31
CA SER A 147 -31.72 -5.93 -18.16
C SER A 147 -30.83 -5.79 -16.92
N ALA A 148 -29.83 -4.91 -16.91
CA ALA A 148 -29.03 -4.69 -15.72
C ALA A 148 -29.78 -3.77 -14.74
N VAL A 149 -29.95 -4.23 -13.50
CA VAL A 149 -30.14 -3.33 -12.35
C VAL A 149 -28.96 -2.35 -12.40
N GLU A 150 -29.27 -1.10 -12.74
CA GLU A 150 -28.43 -0.15 -13.49
C GLU A 150 -27.18 0.32 -12.71
N VAL A 151 -26.21 -0.58 -12.55
CA VAL A 151 -24.87 -0.24 -12.08
C VAL A 151 -24.05 0.13 -13.31
N VAL A 152 -24.05 1.42 -13.64
CA VAL A 152 -23.16 1.94 -14.68
C VAL A 152 -21.78 2.16 -14.08
N SER A 153 -20.80 1.51 -14.65
CA SER A 153 -19.39 1.62 -14.29
C SER A 153 -18.64 2.45 -15.33
N LEU A 154 -17.64 3.18 -14.85
CA LEU A 154 -16.79 4.03 -15.67
C LEU A 154 -15.35 3.79 -15.26
N ASP A 155 -14.49 3.46 -16.22
CA ASP A 155 -13.07 3.24 -15.95
C ASP A 155 -12.19 3.82 -17.05
N TRP A 156 -11.01 4.30 -16.67
CA TRP A 156 -10.04 4.85 -17.59
C TRP A 156 -9.04 3.79 -18.03
N SER A 157 -8.59 3.87 -19.28
CA SER A 157 -7.36 3.16 -19.65
C SER A 157 -6.20 3.61 -18.77
N PRO A 158 -5.19 2.75 -18.50
CA PRO A 158 -4.01 3.15 -17.74
C PRO A 158 -3.26 4.35 -18.34
N GLN A 159 -3.38 4.57 -19.65
CA GLN A 159 -2.79 5.70 -20.38
C GLN A 159 -3.63 6.98 -20.27
N GLY A 160 -4.90 6.88 -19.84
CA GLY A 160 -5.82 8.01 -19.67
C GLY A 160 -6.31 8.61 -20.99
N ASP A 161 -6.24 7.86 -22.07
CA ASP A 161 -6.65 8.25 -23.42
C ASP A 161 -8.01 7.64 -23.84
N ASN A 162 -8.42 6.57 -23.18
CA ASN A 162 -9.67 5.87 -23.45
C ASN A 162 -10.50 5.71 -22.17
N LEU A 163 -11.82 5.60 -22.35
CA LEU A 163 -12.80 5.37 -21.30
C LEU A 163 -13.63 4.13 -21.65
N LEU A 164 -13.81 3.26 -20.68
CA LEU A 164 -14.75 2.15 -20.73
C LEU A 164 -16.02 2.54 -19.97
N VAL A 165 -17.16 2.32 -20.59
CA VAL A 165 -18.50 2.44 -19.99
C VAL A 165 -19.15 1.06 -20.06
N ALA A 166 -19.62 0.53 -18.93
CA ALA A 166 -20.23 -0.79 -18.84
C ALA A 166 -21.32 -0.86 -17.78
#